data_AF-A0A3C2C0H7-F1
#
_entry.id   AF-A0A3C2C0H7-F1
#
_cell.length_a   1.000
_cell.length_b   1.000
_cell.length_c   1.000
_cell.angle_alpha   90.00
_cell.angle_beta   90.00
_cell.angle_gamma   90.00
#
_symmetry.space_group_name_H-M   'P 1'
#
loop_
_entity.id
_entity.type
_entity.pdbx_description
1 polymer ?
#
loop_
_entity_poly.entity_id
_entity_poly.type
_entity_poly.pdbx_seq_one_letter_code
_entity_poly.pdbx_strand_id
1 'polypeptide(L)'
;AVSNLIRLLQLNESVKDLLGSGKIEMGHARALLSLKEDKQFDVANQVIQRSLSVRQTEELVKRVLNPKPKKSTEVDPHITSLMQSLSKTLDSKTEIKQNNNKGKIIIHYSSSDELDNILKHIN
;
A
#
# COMPACT_ATOMS: atom_id res chain seq x y z
N ALA A 1 -19.86 -21.29 -22.38
CA ALA A 1 -20.17 -19.99 -21.77
C ALA A 1 -21.01 -20.05 -20.47
N VAL A 2 -21.49 -21.23 -20.02
CA VAL A 2 -22.46 -21.35 -18.91
C VAL A 2 -21.82 -21.25 -17.49
N SER A 3 -20.51 -21.43 -17.35
CA SER A 3 -19.84 -21.49 -16.04
C SER A 3 -19.67 -20.14 -15.32
N ASN A 4 -19.65 -19.01 -16.05
CA ASN A 4 -19.43 -17.70 -15.43
C ASN A 4 -20.64 -17.23 -14.59
N LEU A 5 -21.85 -17.47 -15.08
CA LEU A 5 -23.08 -17.08 -14.39
C LEU A 5 -23.31 -17.88 -13.10
N ILE A 6 -22.99 -19.18 -13.12
CA ILE A 6 -23.08 -20.04 -11.92
C ILE A 6 -22.12 -19.57 -10.84
N ARG A 7 -20.89 -19.16 -11.21
CA ARG A 7 -19.93 -18.62 -10.25
C ARG A 7 -20.39 -17.29 -9.65
N LEU A 8 -21.08 -16.44 -10.41
CA LEU A 8 -21.60 -15.18 -9.89
C LEU A 8 -22.68 -15.37 -8.81
N LEU A 9 -23.38 -16.51 -8.80
CA LEU A 9 -24.32 -16.85 -7.74
C LEU A 9 -23.63 -17.10 -6.38
N GLN A 10 -22.33 -17.41 -6.39
CA GLN A 10 -21.52 -17.62 -5.18
C GLN A 10 -20.97 -16.32 -4.56
N LEU A 11 -21.29 -15.14 -5.13
CA LEU A 11 -20.95 -13.88 -4.46
C LEU A 11 -21.86 -13.63 -3.25
N ASN A 12 -21.31 -12.91 -2.28
CA ASN A 12 -22.09 -12.31 -1.21
C ASN A 12 -23.24 -11.44 -1.78
N GLU A 13 -24.42 -11.49 -1.16
CA GLU A 13 -25.59 -10.70 -1.56
C GLU A 13 -25.27 -9.21 -1.70
N SER A 14 -24.49 -8.65 -0.77
CA SER A 14 -24.09 -7.24 -0.80
C SER A 14 -23.31 -6.88 -2.06
N VAL A 15 -22.50 -7.80 -2.60
CA VAL A 15 -21.74 -7.55 -3.84
C VAL A 15 -22.60 -7.80 -5.09
N LYS A 16 -23.60 -8.69 -5.01
CA LYS A 16 -24.61 -8.83 -6.07
C LYS A 16 -25.42 -7.54 -6.23
N ASP A 17 -25.78 -6.88 -5.13
CA ASP A 17 -26.48 -5.58 -5.18
C ASP A 17 -25.62 -4.49 -5.82
N LEU A 18 -24.30 -4.49 -5.56
CA LEU A 18 -23.36 -3.58 -6.21
C LEU A 18 -23.24 -3.83 -7.73
N LEU A 19 -23.28 -5.10 -8.14
CA LEU A 19 -23.30 -5.49 -9.55
C LEU A 19 -24.63 -5.11 -10.21
N GLY A 20 -25.76 -5.38 -9.55
CA GLY A 20 -27.10 -5.06 -10.04
C GLY A 20 -27.37 -3.55 -10.14
N SER A 21 -26.78 -2.76 -9.25
CA SER A 21 -26.80 -1.29 -9.32
C SER A 21 -25.80 -0.70 -10.32
N GLY A 22 -25.00 -1.53 -11.01
CA GLY A 22 -24.04 -1.07 -12.02
C GLY A 22 -22.80 -0.38 -11.44
N LYS A 23 -22.57 -0.43 -10.13
CA LYS A 23 -21.40 0.16 -9.48
C LYS A 23 -20.11 -0.59 -9.76
N ILE A 24 -20.23 -1.89 -10.10
CA ILE A 24 -19.11 -2.74 -10.49
C ILE A 24 -19.51 -3.58 -11.70
N GLU A 25 -18.55 -3.81 -12.61
CA GLU A 25 -18.75 -4.69 -13.76
C GLU A 25 -18.57 -6.18 -13.42
N MET A 26 -19.01 -7.08 -14.31
CA MET A 26 -18.82 -8.53 -14.17
C MET A 26 -17.35 -8.93 -13.98
N GLY A 27 -16.40 -8.19 -14.58
CA GLY A 27 -14.96 -8.43 -14.39
C GLY A 27 -14.52 -8.23 -12.94
N HIS A 28 -15.04 -7.20 -12.27
CA HIS A 28 -14.80 -6.94 -10.86
C HIS A 28 -15.38 -8.04 -9.98
N ALA A 29 -16.64 -8.44 -10.24
CA ALA A 29 -17.30 -9.51 -9.50
C ALA A 29 -16.54 -10.84 -9.62
N ARG A 30 -15.99 -11.14 -10.81
CA ARG A 30 -15.14 -12.31 -11.05
C ARG A 30 -13.84 -12.26 -10.23
N ALA A 31 -13.21 -11.10 -10.13
CA ALA A 31 -12.01 -10.95 -9.31
C ALA A 31 -12.33 -11.17 -7.82
N LEU A 32 -13.41 -10.58 -7.33
CA LEU A 32 -13.84 -10.66 -5.93
C LEU A 32 -14.20 -12.08 -5.48
N LEU A 33 -14.68 -12.95 -6.39
CA LEU A 33 -14.96 -14.37 -6.10
C LEU A 33 -13.76 -15.16 -5.57
N SER A 34 -12.54 -14.69 -5.82
CA SER A 34 -11.34 -15.33 -5.29
C SER A 34 -11.16 -15.07 -3.78
N LEU A 35 -11.86 -14.08 -3.22
CA LEU A 35 -11.84 -13.72 -1.80
C LEU A 35 -12.92 -14.47 -1.01
N LYS A 36 -12.67 -14.64 0.29
CA LYS A 36 -13.69 -15.07 1.27
C LYS A 36 -14.82 -14.04 1.36
N GLU A 37 -16.05 -14.51 1.60
CA GLU A 37 -17.26 -13.66 1.65
C GLU A 37 -17.10 -12.42 2.53
N ASP A 38 -16.50 -12.57 3.72
CA ASP A 38 -16.28 -11.46 4.67
C ASP A 38 -15.48 -10.30 4.06
N LYS A 39 -14.55 -10.60 3.15
CA LYS A 39 -13.68 -9.60 2.50
C LYS A 39 -14.21 -9.10 1.16
N GLN A 40 -15.20 -9.78 0.58
CA GLN A 40 -15.73 -9.42 -0.74
C GLN A 40 -16.36 -8.02 -0.70
N PHE A 41 -17.15 -7.73 0.33
CA PHE A 41 -17.82 -6.43 0.48
C PHE A 41 -16.84 -5.28 0.73
N ASP A 42 -15.87 -5.46 1.63
CA ASP A 42 -14.85 -4.45 1.92
C ASP A 42 -14.02 -4.10 0.69
N VAL A 43 -13.58 -5.12 -0.05
CA VAL A 43 -12.78 -4.91 -1.26
C VAL A 43 -13.65 -4.31 -2.37
N ALA A 44 -14.91 -4.71 -2.51
CA ALA A 44 -15.85 -4.08 -3.46
C ALA A 44 -16.05 -2.59 -3.17
N ASN A 45 -16.20 -2.20 -1.90
CA ASN A 45 -16.28 -0.80 -1.51
C ASN A 45 -15.00 -0.03 -1.84
N GLN A 46 -13.82 -0.63 -1.62
CA GLN A 46 -12.55 0.00 -2.03
C GLN A 46 -12.45 0.19 -3.54
N VAL A 47 -12.94 -0.77 -4.33
CA VAL A 47 -13.00 -0.69 -5.79
C VAL A 47 -13.86 0.48 -6.24
N ILE A 48 -15.04 0.65 -5.62
CA ILE A 48 -15.97 1.75 -5.93
C ILE A 48 -15.38 3.10 -5.50
N GLN A 49 -14.91 3.22 -4.25
CA GLN A 49 -14.36 4.46 -3.70
C GLN A 49 -13.15 4.97 -4.49
N ARG A 50 -12.35 4.05 -5.04
CA ARG A 50 -11.15 4.38 -5.82
C ARG A 50 -11.36 4.30 -7.33
N SER A 51 -12.59 4.01 -7.76
CA SER A 51 -12.97 3.81 -9.17
C SER A 51 -11.94 2.96 -9.92
N LEU A 52 -11.60 1.80 -9.34
CA LEU A 52 -10.56 0.93 -9.89
C LEU A 52 -11.05 0.24 -11.17
N SER A 53 -10.14 0.07 -12.11
CA SER A 53 -10.35 -0.81 -13.27
C SER A 53 -10.35 -2.28 -12.86
N VAL A 54 -10.86 -3.15 -13.74
CA VAL A 54 -10.87 -4.60 -13.54
C VAL A 54 -9.46 -5.14 -13.25
N ARG A 55 -8.45 -4.67 -13.99
CA ARG A 55 -7.04 -5.06 -13.79
C ARG A 55 -6.50 -4.65 -12.42
N GLN A 56 -6.79 -3.42 -12.00
CA GLN A 56 -6.38 -2.93 -10.68
C GLN A 56 -7.08 -3.69 -9.55
N THR A 57 -8.32 -4.11 -9.78
CA THR A 57 -9.10 -4.91 -8.84
C THR A 57 -8.52 -6.32 -8.70
N GLU A 58 -8.12 -6.96 -9.81
CA GLU A 58 -7.41 -8.23 -9.77
C GLU A 58 -6.09 -8.14 -9.00
N GLU A 59 -5.33 -7.06 -9.18
CA GLU A 59 -4.11 -6.81 -8.40
C GLU A 59 -4.39 -6.62 -6.91
N LEU A 60 -5.44 -5.86 -6.58
CA LEU A 60 -5.85 -5.61 -5.20
C LEU A 60 -6.25 -6.93 -4.53
N VAL A 61 -7.08 -7.73 -5.20
CA VAL A 61 -7.48 -9.07 -4.74
C VAL A 61 -6.25 -9.96 -4.54
N LYS A 62 -5.30 -9.99 -5.49
CA LYS A 62 -4.04 -10.72 -5.35
C LYS A 62 -3.24 -10.28 -4.13
N ARG A 63 -3.17 -8.97 -3.85
CA ARG A 63 -2.49 -8.43 -2.65
C ARG A 63 -3.22 -8.80 -1.35
N VAL A 64 -4.54 -8.92 -1.37
CA VAL A 64 -5.34 -9.31 -0.19
C VAL A 64 -5.23 -10.81 0.08
N LEU A 65 -5.18 -11.64 -0.96
CA LEU A 65 -5.04 -13.10 -0.86
C LEU A 65 -3.63 -13.53 -0.50
N ASN A 66 -2.66 -12.92 -1.18
CA ASN A 66 -1.26 -13.05 -0.88
C ASN A 66 -0.78 -11.70 -0.39
N PRO A 67 -0.99 -11.38 0.91
CA PRO A 67 -0.25 -10.31 1.52
C PRO A 67 1.21 -10.74 1.43
N LYS A 68 1.91 -10.32 0.36
CA LYS A 68 3.37 -10.32 0.39
C LYS A 68 3.69 -9.63 1.71
N PRO A 69 4.54 -10.22 2.57
CA PRO A 69 5.01 -9.48 3.71
C PRO A 69 5.47 -8.14 3.13
N LYS A 70 4.83 -7.04 3.55
CA LYS A 70 5.51 -5.77 3.54
C LYS A 70 6.87 -6.14 4.10
N LYS A 71 7.95 -5.92 3.36
CA LYS A 71 9.25 -5.85 3.99
C LYS A 71 9.04 -4.78 5.06
N SER A 72 8.72 -5.20 6.27
CA SER A 72 9.15 -4.53 7.47
C SER A 72 10.63 -4.42 7.21
N THR A 73 11.06 -3.26 6.74
CA THR A 73 12.32 -2.74 7.23
C THR A 73 12.13 -2.73 8.73
N GLU A 74 12.44 -3.86 9.37
CA GLU A 74 12.92 -3.85 10.75
C GLU A 74 14.12 -2.92 10.66
N VAL A 75 13.85 -1.65 10.95
CA VAL A 75 14.91 -0.66 11.06
C VAL A 75 15.65 -1.13 12.30
N ASP A 76 16.86 -1.64 12.11
CA ASP A 76 17.70 -2.07 13.22
C ASP A 76 17.63 -1.02 14.34
N PRO A 77 17.46 -1.42 15.61
CA PRO A 77 17.42 -0.48 16.74
C PRO A 77 18.63 0.48 16.74
N HIS A 78 19.77 0.00 16.24
CA HIS A 78 20.98 0.78 16.05
C HIS A 78 20.80 1.92 15.03
N ILE A 79 20.14 1.66 13.90
CA ILE A 79 19.85 2.66 12.86
C ILE A 79 18.84 3.68 13.38
N THR A 80 17.86 3.26 14.17
CA THR A 80 16.86 4.17 14.75
C THR A 80 17.51 5.17 15.71
N SER A 81 18.40 4.70 16.59
CA SER A 81 19.16 5.55 17.50
C SER A 81 20.11 6.50 16.75
N LEU A 82 20.73 6.02 15.66
CA LEU A 82 21.59 6.84 14.80
C LEU A 82 20.78 7.92 14.07
N MET A 83 19.59 7.57 13.58
CA MET A 83 18.65 8.49 12.94
C MET A 83 18.18 9.57 13.92
N GLN A 84 17.83 9.21 15.16
CA GLN A 84 17.46 10.17 16.20
C GLN A 84 18.62 11.10 16.57
N SER A 85 19.83 10.57 16.67
CA SER A 85 21.02 11.38 16.96
C SER A 85 21.32 12.36 15.83
N LEU A 86 21.29 11.89 14.57
CA LEU A 86 21.47 12.74 13.40
C LEU A 86 20.36 13.78 13.24
N SER A 87 19.10 13.39 13.46
CA SER A 87 17.98 14.34 13.40
C SER A 87 18.10 15.43 14.46
N LYS A 88 18.62 15.10 15.66
CA LYS A 88 18.87 16.06 16.74
C LYS A 88 20.07 16.97 16.46
N THR A 89 21.13 16.46 15.84
CA THR A 89 22.31 17.27 15.52
C THR A 89 22.07 18.19 14.32
N LEU A 90 21.28 17.74 13.34
CA LEU A 90 21.02 18.50 12.11
C LEU A 90 19.74 19.36 12.20
N ASP A 91 19.00 19.32 13.32
CA ASP A 91 17.66 19.93 13.49
C ASP A 91 16.71 19.69 12.31
N SER A 92 16.89 18.56 11.62
CA SER A 92 16.26 18.26 10.35
C SER A 92 15.68 16.85 10.35
N LYS A 93 14.63 16.64 9.55
CA LYS A 93 14.00 15.33 9.43
C LYS A 93 14.87 14.43 8.56
N THR A 94 15.47 13.43 9.17
CA THR A 94 16.33 12.45 8.47
C THR A 94 15.59 11.13 8.32
N GLU A 95 15.65 10.55 7.11
CA GLU A 95 15.22 9.19 6.83
C GLU A 95 16.44 8.36 6.45
N ILE A 96 16.65 7.24 7.16
CA ILE A 96 17.70 6.27 6.79
C ILE A 96 17.04 5.06 6.16
N LYS A 97 17.30 4.84 4.87
CA LYS A 97 16.87 3.64 4.13
C LYS A 97 18.08 2.75 3.94
N GLN A 98 18.18 1.71 4.77
CA GLN A 98 19.25 0.71 4.67
C GLN A 98 18.74 -0.57 4.02
N ASN A 99 19.53 -1.14 3.11
CA ASN A 99 19.27 -2.45 2.52
C ASN A 99 20.58 -3.26 2.55
N ASN A 100 20.64 -4.22 3.46
CA ASN A 100 21.82 -5.00 3.80
C ASN A 100 23.05 -4.11 4.08
N ASN A 101 23.98 -3.99 3.11
CA ASN A 101 25.28 -3.34 3.23
C ASN A 101 25.38 -2.00 2.47
N LYS A 102 24.26 -1.50 1.91
CA LYS A 102 24.18 -0.21 1.23
C LYS A 102 23.02 0.59 1.83
N GLY A 103 23.30 1.80 2.29
CA GLY A 103 22.32 2.72 2.85
C GLY A 103 22.20 3.99 2.02
N LYS A 104 21.01 4.60 2.06
CA LYS A 104 20.79 5.98 1.64
C LYS A 104 20.28 6.75 2.84
N ILE A 105 20.92 7.88 3.12
CA ILE A 105 20.43 8.87 4.08
C ILE A 105 19.75 9.97 3.26
N ILE A 106 18.49 10.25 3.58
CA ILE A 106 17.71 11.32 2.98
C ILE A 106 17.51 12.36 4.08
N ILE A 107 18.03 13.56 3.88
CA ILE A 107 17.85 14.68 4.80
C ILE A 107 16.84 15.62 4.15
N HIS A 108 15.70 15.79 4.78
CA HIS A 108 14.70 16.76 4.36
C HIS A 108 15.02 18.10 5.03
N TYR A 109 15.27 19.12 4.23
CA TYR A 109 15.42 20.51 4.65
C TYR A 109 14.30 21.35 4.05
N SER A 110 13.89 22.39 4.77
CA SER A 110 12.79 23.28 4.40
C SER A 110 13.27 24.67 3.97
N SER A 111 14.52 25.04 4.28
CA SER A 111 15.13 26.32 3.90
C SER A 111 16.56 26.15 3.39
N SER A 112 17.04 27.12 2.60
CA SER A 112 18.46 27.21 2.19
C SER A 112 19.38 27.34 3.41
N ASP A 113 18.93 28.04 4.46
CA ASP A 113 19.71 28.20 5.69
C ASP A 113 19.91 26.87 6.44
N GLU A 114 18.91 25.98 6.40
CA GLU A 114 19.03 24.63 6.97
C GLU A 114 20.04 23.79 6.19
N LEU A 115 20.01 23.87 4.85
CA LEU A 115 20.99 23.19 3.99
C LEU A 115 22.42 23.66 4.31
N ASP A 116 22.63 24.98 4.47
CA ASP A 116 23.93 25.54 4.85
C ASP A 116 24.37 25.10 6.24
N ASN A 117 23.45 24.99 7.20
CA ASN A 117 23.75 24.50 8.54
C ASN A 117 24.14 23.01 8.55
N ILE A 118 23.46 22.19 7.74
CA ILE A 118 23.77 20.78 7.53
C ILE A 118 25.16 20.63 6.88
N LEU A 119 25.46 21.42 5.85
CA LEU A 119 26.76 21.41 5.16
C LEU A 119 27.90 21.81 6.11
N LYS A 120 27.67 22.76 7.02
CA LYS A 120 28.64 23.16 8.05
C LYS A 120 28.97 22.08 9.07
N HIS A 121 28.07 21.13 9.32
CA HIS A 121 28.30 20.02 10.25
C HIS A 121 29.02 18.83 9.60
N ILE A 122 29.11 18.80 8.27
CA ILE A 122 29.73 17.71 7.52
C ILE A 122 31.17 18.07 7.07
N ASN A 123 31.47 19.36 6.87
CA ASN A 123 32.81 19.88 6.60
C ASN A 123 33.60 20.13 7.88
#